data_AF-A0A1G8PIS3-F1
#
_entry.id   AF-A0A1G8PIS3-F1
#
_cell.length_a   1.000
_cell.length_b   1.000
_cell.length_c   1.000
_cell.angle_alpha   90.00
_cell.angle_beta   90.00
_cell.angle_gamma   90.00
#
_symmetry.space_group_name_H-M   'P 1'
#
loop_
_entity.id
_entity.type
_entity.pdbx_description
1 polymer ?
#
loop_
_entity_poly.entity_id
_entity_poly.type
_entity_poly.pdbx_seq_one_letter_code
_entity_poly.pdbx_strand_id
1 'polypeptide(L)'
;MESALKVRADDTATAALAKGMTLDMAAVIEEFTGDEDAITALEQVAAENPHSFDHTAQRLRDDRKRAALIAEATTEAEAQGLEIVGVEVTYWDYKGPIANIRDLRTAEGEQLTVEDADAAHIGWSYTGNVSVSYFNTGWKAAGFTKPGATRSGKMTEEEKAERRTVIENNKAWDAAETVRVEFLKKLLKAKTAPKGALKFVAQSMGAYGYTVADGLSKHSGFAAELLGASDGYGSLATITGKPTAKHETNVLAVVLAGFEKSLSRAAWRNPSNTAKHYLNQLATWGYTLSDVETIITSHGNTEPQETVNTETSATDTETFEDVHEDEQELIAEETQYAEAS
;
A
#
# COMPACT_ATOMS: atom_id res chain seq x y z
N MET A 1 -25.58 -25.86 35.61
CA MET A 1 -26.98 -26.07 36.03
C MET A 1 -27.90 -24.98 35.48
N GLU A 2 -27.40 -23.75 35.32
CA GLU A 2 -28.13 -22.62 34.72
C GLU A 2 -28.42 -22.80 33.22
N SER A 3 -27.46 -23.35 32.45
CA SER A 3 -27.64 -23.65 31.02
C SER A 3 -28.71 -24.72 30.74
N ALA A 4 -28.86 -25.70 31.64
CA ALA A 4 -29.86 -26.78 31.49
C ALA A 4 -31.31 -26.32 31.76
N LEU A 5 -31.50 -25.19 32.43
CA LEU A 5 -32.83 -24.62 32.73
C LEU A 5 -33.31 -23.65 31.63
N LYS A 6 -32.40 -22.99 30.91
CA LYS A 6 -32.73 -22.05 29.83
C LYS A 6 -33.16 -22.76 28.54
N VAL A 7 -32.47 -23.85 28.19
CA VAL A 7 -32.76 -24.72 27.03
C VAL A 7 -34.19 -25.29 27.02
N ARG A 8 -34.84 -25.40 28.20
CA ARG A 8 -36.17 -26.03 28.32
C ARG A 8 -37.34 -25.12 27.97
N ALA A 9 -37.10 -23.84 27.69
CA ALA A 9 -38.13 -22.85 27.34
C ALA A 9 -38.14 -22.46 25.85
N ASP A 10 -37.16 -22.89 25.07
CA ASP A 10 -37.02 -22.59 23.64
C ASP A 10 -37.32 -23.84 22.79
N ASP A 11 -38.24 -23.69 21.83
CA ASP A 11 -38.69 -24.78 20.95
C ASP A 11 -37.54 -25.27 20.04
N THR A 12 -36.62 -24.40 19.65
CA THR A 12 -35.46 -24.70 18.80
C THR A 12 -34.44 -25.57 19.54
N ALA A 13 -34.08 -25.20 20.77
CA ALA A 13 -33.15 -25.98 21.58
C ALA A 13 -33.75 -27.35 21.96
N THR A 14 -35.06 -27.40 22.23
CA THR A 14 -35.79 -28.65 22.49
C THR A 14 -35.80 -29.56 21.25
N ALA A 15 -35.99 -29.02 20.05
CA ALA A 15 -35.94 -29.76 18.80
C ALA A 15 -34.54 -30.33 18.52
N ALA A 16 -33.47 -29.57 18.78
CA ALA A 16 -32.09 -30.04 18.64
C ALA A 16 -31.79 -31.24 19.56
N LEU A 17 -32.22 -31.18 20.82
CA LEU A 17 -32.10 -32.32 21.75
C LEU A 17 -32.88 -33.55 21.28
N ALA A 18 -34.09 -33.37 20.74
CA ALA A 18 -34.89 -34.47 20.20
C ALA A 18 -34.22 -35.15 18.99
N LYS A 19 -33.35 -34.43 18.26
CA LYS A 19 -32.51 -34.95 17.17
C LYS A 19 -31.23 -35.64 17.65
N GLY A 20 -31.04 -35.81 18.96
CA GLY A 20 -29.91 -36.53 19.55
C GLY A 20 -28.64 -35.69 19.74
N MET A 21 -28.74 -34.37 19.61
CA MET A 21 -27.62 -33.46 19.83
C MET A 21 -27.29 -33.33 21.32
N THR A 22 -26.05 -32.93 21.61
CA THR A 22 -25.62 -32.66 22.99
C THR A 22 -26.29 -31.39 23.52
N LEU A 23 -26.32 -31.25 24.86
CA LEU A 23 -26.84 -30.04 25.49
C LEU A 23 -26.10 -28.77 25.04
N ASP A 24 -24.79 -28.88 24.84
CA ASP A 24 -23.96 -27.76 24.40
C ASP A 24 -24.29 -27.35 22.96
N MET A 25 -24.50 -28.32 22.06
CA MET A 25 -24.95 -28.05 20.68
C MET A 25 -26.34 -27.42 20.63
N ALA A 26 -27.28 -27.92 21.44
CA ALA A 26 -28.63 -27.38 21.53
C ALA A 26 -28.63 -25.92 22.04
N ALA A 27 -27.79 -25.61 23.03
CA ALA A 27 -27.63 -24.25 23.54
C ALA A 27 -27.03 -23.29 22.49
N VAL A 28 -26.15 -23.77 21.62
CA VAL A 28 -25.61 -22.96 20.50
C VAL A 28 -26.66 -22.73 19.42
N ILE A 29 -27.46 -23.74 19.07
CA ILE A 29 -28.55 -23.60 18.09
C ILE A 29 -29.61 -22.59 18.57
N GLU A 30 -29.90 -22.55 19.88
CA GLU A 30 -30.79 -21.54 20.50
C GLU A 30 -30.37 -20.09 20.18
N GLU A 31 -29.08 -19.82 20.00
CA GLU A 31 -28.58 -18.46 19.68
C GLU A 31 -29.03 -17.95 18.30
N PHE A 32 -29.49 -18.87 17.44
CA PHE A 32 -29.93 -18.63 16.08
C PHE A 32 -31.44 -18.80 15.91
N THR A 33 -32.22 -18.83 17.00
CA THR A 33 -33.69 -18.81 16.92
C THR A 33 -34.18 -17.66 16.02
N GLY A 34 -34.94 -18.01 14.97
CA GLY A 34 -35.41 -17.08 13.92
C GLY A 34 -34.56 -17.03 12.64
N ASP A 35 -33.44 -17.75 12.60
CA ASP A 35 -32.59 -17.92 11.41
C ASP A 35 -32.55 -19.40 10.99
N GLU A 36 -33.57 -19.80 10.22
CA GLU A 36 -33.77 -21.20 9.81
C GLU A 36 -32.62 -21.75 8.95
N ASP A 37 -31.96 -20.88 8.18
CA ASP A 37 -30.82 -21.26 7.36
C ASP A 37 -29.59 -21.57 8.24
N ALA A 38 -29.33 -20.74 9.25
CA ALA A 38 -28.27 -20.97 10.24
C ALA A 38 -28.55 -22.23 11.07
N ILE A 39 -29.79 -22.43 11.53
CA ILE A 39 -30.21 -23.63 12.27
C ILE A 39 -29.97 -24.86 11.38
N THR A 40 -30.47 -24.88 10.15
CA THR A 40 -30.30 -26.00 9.21
C THR A 40 -28.82 -26.33 8.98
N ALA A 41 -27.98 -25.31 8.79
CA ALA A 41 -26.54 -25.50 8.62
C ALA A 41 -25.89 -26.14 9.86
N LEU A 42 -26.27 -25.71 11.06
CA LEU A 42 -25.76 -26.29 12.31
C LEU A 42 -26.26 -27.72 12.52
N GLU A 43 -27.51 -28.02 12.20
CA GLU A 43 -28.05 -29.37 12.29
C GLU A 43 -27.37 -30.34 11.32
N GLN A 44 -27.13 -29.90 10.08
CA GLN A 44 -26.39 -30.69 9.10
C GLN A 44 -24.96 -30.97 9.58
N VAL A 45 -24.25 -29.95 10.06
CA VAL A 45 -22.89 -30.12 10.58
C VAL A 45 -22.86 -31.02 11.82
N ALA A 46 -23.85 -30.92 12.70
CA ALA A 46 -23.98 -31.81 13.85
C ALA A 46 -24.21 -33.28 13.44
N ALA A 47 -24.89 -33.54 12.32
CA ALA A 47 -25.12 -34.89 11.82
C ALA A 47 -23.93 -35.48 11.03
N GLU A 48 -23.30 -34.67 10.19
CA GLU A 48 -22.29 -35.13 9.21
C GLU A 48 -20.85 -34.97 9.71
N ASN A 49 -20.56 -33.90 10.46
CA ASN A 49 -19.22 -33.57 10.93
C ASN A 49 -19.24 -32.78 12.26
N PRO A 50 -19.56 -33.45 13.39
CA PRO A 50 -19.73 -32.79 14.68
C PRO A 50 -18.50 -31.98 15.15
N HIS A 51 -17.29 -32.37 14.75
CA HIS A 51 -16.06 -31.65 15.10
C HIS A 51 -15.97 -30.25 14.48
N SER A 52 -16.74 -29.97 13.43
CA SER A 52 -16.79 -28.65 12.79
C SER A 52 -17.95 -27.78 13.31
N PHE A 53 -18.74 -28.26 14.27
CA PHE A 53 -19.92 -27.56 14.77
C PHE A 53 -19.58 -26.19 15.35
N ASP A 54 -18.61 -26.12 16.26
CA ASP A 54 -18.20 -24.86 16.90
C ASP A 54 -17.63 -23.85 15.89
N HIS A 55 -16.91 -24.32 14.86
CA HIS A 55 -16.40 -23.48 13.78
C HIS A 55 -17.52 -22.90 12.93
N THR A 56 -18.52 -23.72 12.58
CA THR A 56 -19.70 -23.27 11.82
C THR A 56 -20.51 -22.26 12.64
N ALA A 57 -20.75 -22.54 13.93
CA ALA A 57 -21.43 -21.63 14.83
C ALA A 57 -20.69 -20.28 14.94
N GLN A 58 -19.36 -20.30 15.09
CA GLN A 58 -18.59 -19.06 15.15
C GLN A 58 -18.67 -18.27 13.86
N ARG A 59 -18.59 -18.93 12.68
CA ARG A 59 -18.75 -18.26 11.39
C ARG A 59 -20.12 -17.58 11.27
N LEU A 60 -21.20 -18.27 11.66
CA LEU A 60 -22.55 -17.71 11.64
C LEU A 60 -22.70 -16.52 12.59
N ARG A 61 -22.07 -16.54 13.78
CA ARG A 61 -22.02 -15.38 14.69
C ARG A 61 -21.32 -14.19 14.04
N ASP A 62 -20.18 -14.43 13.39
CA ASP A 62 -19.40 -13.39 12.72
C ASP A 62 -20.14 -12.80 11.51
N ASP A 63 -20.82 -13.64 10.74
CA ASP A 63 -21.65 -13.21 9.61
C ASP A 63 -22.86 -12.41 10.07
N ARG A 64 -23.55 -12.81 11.15
CA ARG A 64 -24.64 -12.04 11.76
C ARG A 64 -24.15 -10.67 12.26
N LYS A 65 -22.99 -10.64 12.91
CA LYS A 65 -22.37 -9.38 13.36
C LYS A 65 -22.05 -8.48 12.17
N ARG A 66 -21.47 -9.03 11.09
CA ARG A 66 -21.16 -8.29 9.87
C ARG A 66 -22.42 -7.75 9.21
N ALA A 67 -23.45 -8.58 9.07
CA ALA A 67 -24.74 -8.18 8.48
C ALA A 67 -25.39 -7.05 9.29
N ALA A 68 -25.34 -7.11 10.62
CA ALA A 68 -25.85 -6.03 11.47
C ALA A 68 -25.09 -4.71 11.28
N LEU A 69 -23.76 -4.76 11.23
CA LEU A 69 -22.94 -3.55 10.99
C LEU A 69 -23.14 -2.97 9.59
N ILE A 70 -23.30 -3.82 8.56
CA ILE A 70 -23.61 -3.37 7.21
C ILE A 70 -25.00 -2.72 7.19
N ALA A 71 -26.02 -3.35 7.81
CA ALA A 71 -27.36 -2.80 7.86
C ALA A 71 -27.44 -1.47 8.61
N GLU A 72 -26.68 -1.31 9.70
CA GLU A 72 -26.53 -0.05 10.43
C GLU A 72 -25.93 1.04 9.53
N ALA A 73 -24.80 0.75 8.87
CA ALA A 73 -24.15 1.68 7.94
C ALA A 73 -25.03 2.03 6.73
N THR A 74 -25.78 1.06 6.20
CA THR A 74 -26.78 1.27 5.14
C THR A 74 -27.85 2.24 5.61
N THR A 75 -28.44 1.98 6.77
CA THR A 75 -29.51 2.82 7.32
C THR A 75 -29.01 4.25 7.57
N GLU A 76 -27.78 4.40 8.08
CA GLU A 76 -27.18 5.71 8.31
C GLU A 76 -26.93 6.47 7.00
N ALA A 77 -26.39 5.82 5.97
CA ALA A 77 -26.16 6.43 4.67
C ALA A 77 -27.47 6.80 3.96
N GLU A 78 -28.49 5.94 4.02
CA GLU A 78 -29.83 6.24 3.48
C GLU A 78 -30.48 7.42 4.23
N ALA A 79 -30.31 7.51 5.56
CA ALA A 79 -30.79 8.65 6.35
C ALA A 79 -30.09 9.98 6.00
N GLN A 80 -28.86 9.91 5.48
CA GLN A 80 -28.14 11.06 4.92
C GLN A 80 -28.57 11.39 3.48
N GLY A 81 -29.47 10.60 2.88
CA GLY A 81 -29.96 10.79 1.52
C GLY A 81 -29.03 10.24 0.43
N LEU A 82 -28.07 9.38 0.80
CA LEU A 82 -27.09 8.82 -0.12
C LEU A 82 -27.64 7.57 -0.82
N GLU A 83 -27.43 7.46 -2.13
CA GLU A 83 -27.71 6.23 -2.88
C GLU A 83 -26.66 5.15 -2.56
N ILE A 84 -27.11 3.93 -2.24
CA ILE A 84 -26.19 2.81 -1.98
C ILE A 84 -25.76 2.18 -3.29
N VAL A 85 -24.47 2.33 -3.61
CA VAL A 85 -23.87 1.80 -4.84
C VAL A 85 -23.14 0.48 -4.61
N GLY A 86 -23.20 -0.39 -5.63
CA GLY A 86 -22.58 -1.72 -5.63
C GLY A 86 -21.05 -1.68 -5.61
N VAL A 87 -20.41 -2.84 -5.46
CA VAL A 87 -18.95 -2.96 -5.34
C VAL A 87 -18.22 -2.58 -6.62
N GLU A 88 -18.89 -2.56 -7.78
CA GLU A 88 -18.28 -2.22 -9.07
C GLU A 88 -17.58 -0.86 -9.05
N VAL A 89 -18.10 0.11 -8.30
CA VAL A 89 -17.55 1.48 -8.17
C VAL A 89 -16.16 1.52 -7.54
N THR A 90 -15.74 0.44 -6.86
CA THR A 90 -14.44 0.36 -6.18
C THR A 90 -13.33 -0.19 -7.06
N TYR A 91 -13.68 -0.95 -8.11
CA TYR A 91 -12.70 -1.65 -8.96
C TYR A 91 -12.39 -0.89 -10.25
N TRP A 92 -13.35 -0.10 -10.75
CA TRP A 92 -13.21 0.65 -11.98
C TRP A 92 -14.05 1.91 -11.87
N ASP A 93 -13.45 3.09 -12.07
CA ASP A 93 -13.88 4.00 -13.13
C ASP A 93 -13.13 5.34 -13.06
N TYR A 94 -12.07 5.49 -13.85
CA TYR A 94 -11.39 6.77 -14.01
C TYR A 94 -12.04 7.66 -15.10
N LYS A 95 -13.09 7.21 -15.79
CA LYS A 95 -13.64 7.86 -17.00
C LYS A 95 -15.14 8.11 -17.02
N GLY A 96 -15.94 7.32 -16.33
CA GLY A 96 -17.38 7.46 -16.28
C GLY A 96 -17.88 8.33 -15.12
N PRO A 97 -19.18 8.25 -14.83
CA PRO A 97 -19.89 9.32 -14.16
C PRO A 97 -19.73 9.29 -12.63
N ILE A 98 -19.25 8.17 -12.06
CA ILE A 98 -19.09 7.98 -10.62
C ILE A 98 -17.62 8.15 -10.24
N ALA A 99 -17.34 8.98 -9.24
CA ALA A 99 -15.99 9.12 -8.69
C ALA A 99 -16.03 9.26 -7.16
N ASN A 100 -14.99 8.77 -6.50
CA ASN A 100 -14.83 8.94 -5.06
C ASN A 100 -14.58 10.42 -4.75
N ILE A 101 -15.27 10.98 -3.75
CA ILE A 101 -15.13 12.41 -3.41
C ILE A 101 -13.69 12.79 -3.04
N ARG A 102 -12.88 11.85 -2.54
CA ARG A 102 -11.47 12.08 -2.20
C ARG A 102 -10.63 12.45 -3.44
N ASP A 103 -11.02 11.95 -4.60
CA ASP A 103 -10.36 12.20 -5.88
C ASP A 103 -10.87 13.46 -6.57
N LEU A 104 -11.93 14.09 -6.06
CA LEU A 104 -12.57 15.24 -6.66
C LEU A 104 -12.16 16.54 -5.97
N ARG A 105 -12.27 17.64 -6.70
CA ARG A 105 -12.12 19.01 -6.20
C ARG A 105 -13.26 19.90 -6.66
N THR A 106 -13.55 20.93 -5.88
CA THR A 106 -14.43 22.04 -6.30
C THR A 106 -13.83 22.77 -7.51
N ALA A 107 -14.57 23.70 -8.11
CA ALA A 107 -14.06 24.53 -9.21
C ALA A 107 -12.87 25.40 -8.76
N GLU A 108 -12.84 25.76 -7.48
CA GLU A 108 -11.78 26.52 -6.81
C GLU A 108 -10.59 25.65 -6.39
N GLY A 109 -10.67 24.33 -6.55
CA GLY A 109 -9.60 23.38 -6.25
C GLY A 109 -9.61 22.82 -4.82
N GLU A 110 -10.69 23.00 -4.06
CA GLU A 110 -10.82 22.54 -2.66
C GLU A 110 -11.27 21.07 -2.59
N GLN A 111 -10.89 20.37 -1.51
CA GLN A 111 -11.27 18.97 -1.29
C GLN A 111 -12.76 18.85 -0.95
N LEU A 112 -13.48 17.97 -1.64
CA LEU A 112 -14.89 17.67 -1.34
C LEU A 112 -15.05 17.02 0.05
N THR A 113 -16.21 17.29 0.64
CA THR A 113 -16.66 16.80 1.93
C THR A 113 -17.78 15.75 1.76
N VAL A 114 -18.24 15.15 2.87
CA VAL A 114 -19.30 14.12 2.82
C VAL A 114 -20.60 14.73 2.32
N GLU A 115 -20.81 16.01 2.56
CA GLU A 115 -21.96 16.81 2.12
C GLU A 115 -22.05 16.96 0.60
N ASP A 116 -20.94 16.77 -0.13
CA ASP A 116 -20.88 16.81 -1.60
C ASP A 116 -21.15 15.43 -2.24
N ALA A 117 -21.31 14.38 -1.43
CA ALA A 117 -21.61 13.04 -1.89
C ALA A 117 -23.12 12.87 -2.17
N ASP A 118 -23.45 12.16 -3.24
CA ASP A 118 -24.81 11.70 -3.56
C ASP A 118 -24.96 10.18 -3.41
N ALA A 119 -23.85 9.47 -3.20
CA ALA A 119 -23.81 8.02 -3.10
C ALA A 119 -22.78 7.53 -2.08
N ALA A 120 -23.02 6.34 -1.53
CA ALA A 120 -22.13 5.64 -0.63
C ALA A 120 -21.97 4.17 -1.02
N HIS A 121 -20.73 3.67 -0.89
CA HIS A 121 -20.44 2.24 -0.94
C HIS A 121 -20.09 1.75 0.46
N ILE A 122 -20.72 0.66 0.89
CA ILE A 122 -20.49 0.03 2.19
C ILE A 122 -19.68 -1.23 1.94
N GLY A 123 -18.39 -1.14 2.24
CA GLY A 123 -17.45 -2.25 2.14
C GLY A 123 -17.24 -2.92 3.49
N TRP A 124 -16.69 -4.13 3.46
CA TRP A 124 -16.16 -4.80 4.65
C TRP A 124 -14.75 -5.31 4.39
N SER A 125 -13.89 -5.23 5.41
CA SER A 125 -12.55 -5.79 5.35
C SER A 125 -12.53 -7.26 5.77
N TYR A 126 -11.47 -7.98 5.40
CA TYR A 126 -11.20 -9.33 5.89
C TYR A 126 -11.05 -9.38 7.43
N THR A 127 -10.69 -8.26 8.06
CA THR A 127 -10.59 -8.14 9.52
C THR A 127 -11.94 -7.89 10.19
N GLY A 128 -13.04 -7.86 9.43
CA GLY A 128 -14.40 -7.70 9.96
C GLY A 128 -14.83 -6.25 10.22
N ASN A 129 -14.08 -5.25 9.74
CA ASN A 129 -14.47 -3.85 9.87
C ASN A 129 -15.35 -3.44 8.69
N VAL A 130 -16.43 -2.72 8.95
CA VAL A 130 -17.23 -2.06 7.92
C VAL A 130 -16.64 -0.69 7.62
N SER A 131 -16.58 -0.31 6.35
CA SER A 131 -16.09 0.99 5.90
C SER A 131 -17.07 1.62 4.92
N VAL A 132 -17.35 2.91 5.11
CA VAL A 132 -18.19 3.70 4.20
C VAL A 132 -17.28 4.55 3.31
N SER A 133 -17.47 4.43 2.00
CA SER A 133 -16.78 5.25 1.00
C SER A 133 -17.81 6.11 0.28
N TYR A 134 -17.52 7.41 0.15
CA TYR A 134 -18.44 8.40 -0.39
C TYR A 134 -18.10 8.74 -1.85
N PHE A 135 -19.14 8.88 -2.67
CA PHE A 135 -19.03 9.07 -4.10
C PHE A 135 -19.94 10.19 -4.58
N ASN A 136 -19.60 10.75 -5.73
CA ASN A 136 -20.48 11.59 -6.52
C ASN A 136 -20.74 10.93 -7.88
N THR A 137 -22.00 10.63 -8.20
CA THR A 137 -22.45 9.93 -9.42
C THR A 137 -22.65 10.83 -10.63
N GLY A 138 -22.53 12.15 -10.44
CA GLY A 138 -22.76 13.17 -11.46
C GLY A 138 -21.68 14.25 -11.49
N TRP A 139 -20.44 13.94 -11.10
CA TRP A 139 -19.46 14.95 -10.69
C TRP A 139 -19.12 15.97 -11.78
N LYS A 140 -19.10 15.55 -13.05
CA LYS A 140 -18.90 16.45 -14.21
C LYS A 140 -20.04 17.46 -14.35
N ALA A 141 -21.28 17.02 -14.14
CA ALA A 141 -22.46 17.87 -14.20
C ALA A 141 -22.57 18.79 -12.99
N ALA A 142 -22.07 18.34 -11.82
CA ALA A 142 -21.93 19.14 -10.61
C ALA A 142 -20.79 20.17 -10.68
N GLY A 143 -19.99 20.17 -11.74
CA GLY A 143 -18.88 21.13 -11.92
C GLY A 143 -17.62 20.79 -11.14
N PHE A 144 -17.53 19.58 -10.55
CA PHE A 144 -16.32 19.12 -9.89
C PHE A 144 -15.24 18.75 -10.89
N THR A 145 -13.99 18.82 -10.43
CA THR A 145 -12.82 18.48 -11.23
C THR A 145 -12.05 17.34 -10.59
N LYS A 146 -11.33 16.56 -11.39
CA LYS A 146 -10.39 15.55 -10.89
C LYS A 146 -8.96 16.04 -11.14
N PRO A 147 -8.15 16.30 -10.11
CA PRO A 147 -6.75 16.70 -10.27
C PRO A 147 -5.97 15.62 -11.04
N GLY A 148 -5.08 16.05 -11.95
CA GLY A 148 -4.32 15.15 -12.82
C GLY A 148 -4.64 15.30 -14.32
N ALA A 149 -5.46 16.27 -14.72
CA ALA A 149 -5.57 16.67 -16.12
C ALA A 149 -4.27 17.33 -16.59
N THR A 150 -3.70 16.85 -17.69
CA THR A 150 -2.49 17.40 -18.33
C THR A 150 -2.68 18.89 -18.56
N ARG A 151 -1.84 19.70 -17.93
CA ARG A 151 -1.96 21.15 -17.97
C ARG A 151 -1.32 21.66 -19.26
N SER A 152 -2.15 22.03 -20.23
CA SER A 152 -1.72 22.71 -21.46
C SER A 152 -1.61 24.22 -21.19
N GLY A 153 -0.39 24.74 -21.15
CA GLY A 153 -0.11 26.16 -20.96
C GLY A 153 1.39 26.46 -21.07
N LYS A 154 1.75 27.68 -21.48
CA LYS A 154 3.16 28.12 -21.51
C LYS A 154 3.68 28.23 -20.07
N MET A 155 4.75 27.49 -19.75
CA MET A 155 5.42 27.54 -18.45
C MET A 155 5.93 28.96 -18.13
N THR A 156 5.69 29.41 -16.91
CA THR A 156 6.25 30.62 -16.30
C THR A 156 7.77 30.46 -16.06
N GLU A 157 8.49 31.55 -15.79
CA GLU A 157 9.94 31.49 -15.54
C GLU A 157 10.28 30.81 -14.21
N GLU A 158 9.42 30.95 -13.21
CA GLU A 158 9.49 30.27 -11.92
C GLU A 158 9.35 28.75 -12.11
N GLU A 159 8.35 28.30 -12.87
CA GLU A 159 8.15 26.88 -13.19
C GLU A 159 9.34 26.31 -14.00
N LYS A 160 9.93 27.10 -14.90
CA LYS A 160 11.16 26.69 -15.60
C LYS A 160 12.35 26.55 -14.65
N ALA A 161 12.48 27.40 -13.64
CA ALA A 161 13.54 27.30 -12.63
C ALA A 161 13.36 26.05 -11.75
N GLU A 162 12.12 25.76 -11.36
CA GLU A 162 11.78 24.51 -10.66
C GLU A 162 12.12 23.30 -11.54
N ARG A 163 11.71 23.29 -12.81
CA ARG A 163 12.03 22.21 -13.78
C ARG A 163 13.54 22.01 -13.95
N ARG A 164 14.33 23.08 -13.99
CA ARG A 164 15.81 22.97 -14.04
C ARG A 164 16.36 22.29 -12.80
N THR A 165 15.88 22.67 -11.61
CA THR A 165 16.27 22.05 -10.33
C THR A 165 15.88 20.57 -10.28
N VAL A 166 14.68 20.25 -10.76
CA VAL A 166 14.18 18.87 -10.90
C VAL A 166 15.13 18.03 -11.77
N ILE A 167 15.51 18.54 -12.93
CA ILE A 167 16.38 17.83 -13.88
C ILE A 167 17.76 17.63 -13.27
N GLU A 168 18.33 18.66 -12.64
CA GLU A 168 19.64 18.57 -12.00
C GLU A 168 19.65 17.55 -10.86
N ASN A 169 18.66 17.58 -9.98
CA ASN A 169 18.54 16.63 -8.88
C ASN A 169 18.29 15.19 -9.38
N ASN A 170 17.50 15.01 -10.44
CA ASN A 170 17.30 13.69 -11.05
C ASN A 170 18.60 13.16 -11.68
N LYS A 171 19.39 14.00 -12.34
CA LYS A 171 20.73 13.62 -12.86
C LYS A 171 21.68 13.26 -11.72
N ALA A 172 21.71 14.04 -10.66
CA ALA A 172 22.49 13.75 -9.46
C ALA A 172 22.07 12.43 -8.81
N TRP A 173 20.76 12.14 -8.80
CA TRP A 173 20.19 10.91 -8.28
C TRP A 173 20.66 9.66 -9.04
N ASP A 174 20.60 9.68 -10.37
CA ASP A 174 21.03 8.55 -11.20
C ASP A 174 22.53 8.26 -11.02
N ALA A 175 23.34 9.32 -10.91
CA ALA A 175 24.76 9.20 -10.59
C ALA A 175 24.97 8.59 -9.18
N ALA A 176 24.22 9.07 -8.19
CA ALA A 176 24.30 8.56 -6.82
C ALA A 176 23.90 7.08 -6.73
N GLU A 177 22.84 6.66 -7.41
CA GLU A 177 22.41 5.25 -7.48
C GLU A 177 23.53 4.35 -8.00
N THR A 178 24.17 4.74 -9.11
CA THR A 178 25.29 3.98 -9.68
C THR A 178 26.42 3.80 -8.66
N VAL A 179 26.82 4.89 -7.99
CA VAL A 179 27.89 4.86 -6.97
C VAL A 179 27.48 4.05 -5.74
N ARG A 180 26.21 4.15 -5.31
CA ARG A 180 25.67 3.44 -4.16
C ARG A 180 25.62 1.94 -4.40
N VAL A 181 25.11 1.48 -5.54
CA VAL A 181 25.08 0.06 -5.91
C VAL A 181 26.50 -0.53 -5.96
N GLU A 182 27.46 0.20 -6.53
CA GLU A 182 28.87 -0.22 -6.53
C GLU A 182 29.48 -0.28 -5.13
N PHE A 183 29.11 0.64 -4.24
CA PHE A 183 29.47 0.57 -2.82
C PHE A 183 28.88 -0.68 -2.15
N LEU A 184 27.60 -1.01 -2.38
CA LEU A 184 26.95 -2.21 -1.82
C LEU A 184 27.66 -3.49 -2.28
N LYS A 185 27.98 -3.61 -3.57
CA LYS A 185 28.74 -4.73 -4.13
C LYS A 185 30.10 -4.89 -3.44
N LYS A 186 30.82 -3.79 -3.22
CA LYS A 186 32.12 -3.79 -2.50
C LYS A 186 31.94 -4.19 -1.03
N LEU A 187 30.94 -3.64 -0.35
CA LEU A 187 30.61 -3.92 1.04
C LEU A 187 30.32 -5.42 1.26
N LEU A 188 29.51 -6.02 0.37
CA LEU A 188 29.11 -7.43 0.46
C LEU A 188 30.21 -8.39 0.01
N LYS A 189 31.12 -7.95 -0.87
CA LYS A 189 32.29 -8.74 -1.27
C LYS A 189 33.34 -8.88 -0.15
N ALA A 190 33.30 -8.01 0.86
CA ALA A 190 34.24 -8.02 1.98
C ALA A 190 34.30 -9.39 2.69
N LYS A 191 35.44 -9.69 3.34
CA LYS A 191 35.65 -10.99 4.01
C LYS A 191 34.65 -11.20 5.16
N THR A 192 34.32 -10.12 5.88
CA THR A 192 33.42 -10.10 7.03
C THR A 192 32.30 -9.10 6.79
N ALA A 193 31.13 -9.37 7.34
CA ALA A 193 30.03 -8.41 7.32
C ALA A 193 30.42 -7.10 8.05
N PRO A 194 29.86 -5.94 7.66
CA PRO A 194 30.15 -4.69 8.32
C PRO A 194 29.67 -4.71 9.78
N LYS A 195 30.34 -3.92 10.63
CA LYS A 195 29.99 -3.84 12.05
C LYS A 195 28.52 -3.44 12.20
N GLY A 196 27.77 -4.21 12.98
CA GLY A 196 26.36 -3.97 13.21
C GLY A 196 25.42 -4.45 12.09
N ALA A 197 25.90 -5.19 11.09
CA ALA A 197 25.08 -5.76 10.02
C ALA A 197 23.81 -6.47 10.54
N LEU A 198 23.96 -7.41 11.46
CA LEU A 198 22.82 -8.13 12.04
C LEU A 198 21.90 -7.24 12.88
N LYS A 199 22.43 -6.19 13.51
CA LYS A 199 21.59 -5.20 14.22
C LYS A 199 20.71 -4.45 13.20
N PHE A 200 21.29 -3.99 12.10
CA PHE A 200 20.53 -3.35 11.03
C PHE A 200 19.48 -4.28 10.43
N VAL A 201 19.84 -5.55 10.16
CA VAL A 201 18.89 -6.57 9.69
C VAL A 201 17.73 -6.74 10.68
N ALA A 202 18.00 -6.95 11.95
CA ALA A 202 16.96 -7.15 12.97
C ALA A 202 16.04 -5.93 13.10
N GLN A 203 16.61 -4.71 13.12
CA GLN A 203 15.83 -3.48 13.15
C GLN A 203 14.99 -3.30 11.88
N SER A 204 15.55 -3.67 10.73
CA SER A 204 14.84 -3.62 9.45
C SER A 204 13.65 -4.56 9.40
N MET A 205 13.82 -5.79 9.90
CA MET A 205 12.72 -6.76 10.00
C MET A 205 11.63 -6.31 10.97
N GLY A 206 12.00 -5.64 12.08
CA GLY A 206 11.07 -5.18 13.10
C GLY A 206 10.26 -3.93 12.72
N ALA A 207 10.84 -3.02 11.93
CA ALA A 207 10.23 -1.71 11.65
C ALA A 207 9.91 -1.46 10.16
N TYR A 208 10.50 -2.23 9.25
CA TYR A 208 10.40 -2.02 7.79
C TYR A 208 10.04 -3.34 7.06
N GLY A 209 9.11 -4.10 7.62
CA GLY A 209 8.75 -5.43 7.17
C GLY A 209 8.35 -5.52 5.70
N TYR A 210 7.60 -4.55 5.17
CA TYR A 210 7.23 -4.50 3.75
C TYR A 210 8.46 -4.37 2.82
N THR A 211 9.39 -3.48 3.15
CA THR A 211 10.63 -3.27 2.38
C THR A 211 11.50 -4.53 2.39
N VAL A 212 11.62 -5.19 3.56
CA VAL A 212 12.35 -6.46 3.67
C VAL A 212 11.64 -7.57 2.88
N ALA A 213 10.31 -7.64 2.94
CA ALA A 213 9.52 -8.61 2.19
C ALA A 213 9.70 -8.43 0.67
N ASP A 214 9.71 -7.19 0.16
CA ASP A 214 9.97 -6.91 -1.25
C ASP A 214 11.39 -7.33 -1.67
N GLY A 215 12.38 -7.16 -0.80
CA GLY A 215 13.74 -7.71 -0.98
C GLY A 215 13.74 -9.23 -1.15
N LEU A 216 12.92 -9.93 -0.37
CA LEU A 216 12.76 -11.40 -0.44
C LEU A 216 11.99 -11.86 -1.68
N SER A 217 10.88 -11.20 -2.02
CA SER A 217 9.93 -11.69 -3.01
C SER A 217 10.13 -11.12 -4.41
N LYS A 218 10.33 -9.81 -4.53
CA LYS A 218 10.41 -9.09 -5.82
C LYS A 218 11.84 -8.84 -6.28
N HIS A 219 12.76 -8.65 -5.34
CA HIS A 219 14.13 -8.19 -5.62
C HIS A 219 15.21 -9.20 -5.23
N SER A 220 14.84 -10.49 -5.15
CA SER A 220 15.79 -11.58 -4.89
C SER A 220 16.85 -11.73 -5.99
N GLY A 221 16.49 -11.42 -7.24
CA GLY A 221 17.42 -11.33 -8.37
C GLY A 221 18.47 -10.25 -8.14
N PHE A 222 18.05 -9.04 -7.80
CA PHE A 222 18.95 -7.93 -7.49
C PHE A 222 19.84 -8.24 -6.27
N ALA A 223 19.31 -8.91 -5.23
CA ALA A 223 20.12 -9.38 -4.11
C ALA A 223 21.22 -10.37 -4.55
N ALA A 224 20.94 -11.24 -5.53
CA ALA A 224 21.94 -12.13 -6.12
C ALA A 224 22.99 -11.34 -6.93
N GLU A 225 22.57 -10.31 -7.66
CA GLU A 225 23.47 -9.40 -8.39
C GLU A 225 24.45 -8.68 -7.44
N LEU A 226 23.95 -8.18 -6.30
CA LEU A 226 24.78 -7.57 -5.26
C LEU A 226 25.83 -8.53 -4.68
N LEU A 227 25.56 -9.84 -4.71
CA LEU A 227 26.47 -10.91 -4.30
C LEU A 227 27.39 -11.39 -5.44
N GLY A 228 27.28 -10.80 -6.64
CA GLY A 228 28.13 -11.09 -7.80
C GLY A 228 27.64 -12.26 -8.66
N ALA A 229 26.36 -12.63 -8.58
CA ALA A 229 25.72 -13.58 -9.49
C ALA A 229 24.84 -12.86 -10.53
N SER A 230 24.18 -13.62 -11.41
CA SER A 230 23.13 -13.09 -12.28
C SER A 230 21.88 -12.70 -11.48
N ASP A 231 21.12 -11.74 -12.00
CA ASP A 231 19.84 -11.27 -11.46
C ASP A 231 18.65 -12.20 -11.77
N GLY A 232 18.92 -13.39 -12.32
CA GLY A 232 17.90 -14.36 -12.73
C GLY A 232 17.22 -15.12 -11.59
N TYR A 233 16.03 -15.66 -11.88
CA TYR A 233 15.25 -16.50 -10.97
C TYR A 233 16.09 -17.65 -10.39
N GLY A 234 16.01 -17.86 -9.07
CA GLY A 234 16.72 -18.93 -8.37
C GLY A 234 18.23 -18.70 -8.15
N SER A 235 18.81 -17.61 -8.68
CA SER A 235 20.24 -17.29 -8.49
C SER A 235 20.59 -17.11 -7.02
N LEU A 236 19.76 -16.37 -6.27
CA LEU A 236 19.95 -16.19 -4.84
C LEU A 236 19.86 -17.51 -4.08
N ALA A 237 18.88 -18.35 -4.38
CA ALA A 237 18.71 -19.67 -3.73
C ALA A 237 19.95 -20.56 -3.95
N THR A 238 20.54 -20.49 -5.15
CA THR A 238 21.79 -21.20 -5.47
C THR A 238 22.97 -20.69 -4.66
N ILE A 239 23.07 -19.38 -4.41
CA ILE A 239 24.12 -18.79 -3.55
C ILE A 239 23.91 -19.20 -2.10
N THR A 240 22.69 -19.08 -1.58
CA THR A 240 22.37 -19.33 -0.17
C THR A 240 22.40 -20.81 0.20
N GLY A 241 22.17 -21.72 -0.76
CA GLY A 241 22.19 -23.17 -0.54
C GLY A 241 23.60 -23.78 -0.42
N LYS A 242 24.67 -23.02 -0.69
CA LYS A 242 26.04 -23.53 -0.58
C LYS A 242 26.45 -23.65 0.90
N PRO A 243 27.04 -24.78 1.35
CA PRO A 243 27.50 -24.94 2.74
C PRO A 243 28.58 -23.93 3.16
N THR A 244 29.32 -23.39 2.20
CA THR A 244 30.37 -22.38 2.42
C THR A 244 29.88 -20.95 2.24
N ALA A 245 28.56 -20.73 2.13
CA ALA A 245 27.99 -19.42 1.93
C ALA A 245 28.18 -18.51 3.17
N LYS A 246 28.35 -17.22 2.92
CA LYS A 246 28.39 -16.20 3.97
C LYS A 246 26.96 -15.85 4.38
N HIS A 247 26.28 -16.70 5.14
CA HIS A 247 24.86 -16.55 5.43
C HIS A 247 24.48 -15.20 6.04
N GLU A 248 25.31 -14.63 6.92
CA GLU A 248 25.12 -13.26 7.44
C GLU A 248 25.12 -12.21 6.32
N THR A 249 26.10 -12.26 5.42
CA THR A 249 26.21 -11.37 4.25
C THR A 249 25.04 -11.56 3.29
N ASN A 250 24.59 -12.79 3.08
CA ASN A 250 23.47 -13.09 2.19
C ASN A 250 22.17 -12.48 2.72
N VAL A 251 21.89 -12.61 4.03
CA VAL A 251 20.71 -12.00 4.65
C VAL A 251 20.80 -10.47 4.57
N LEU A 252 21.98 -9.90 4.81
CA LEU A 252 22.19 -8.46 4.63
C LEU A 252 21.91 -8.03 3.18
N ALA A 253 22.39 -8.76 2.17
CA ALA A 253 22.18 -8.43 0.76
C ALA A 253 20.69 -8.38 0.38
N VAL A 254 19.87 -9.30 0.90
CA VAL A 254 18.42 -9.31 0.68
C VAL A 254 17.75 -8.07 1.27
N VAL A 255 18.11 -7.72 2.51
CA VAL A 255 17.57 -6.52 3.16
C VAL A 255 17.99 -5.27 2.37
N LEU A 256 19.27 -5.15 2.00
CA LEU A 256 19.78 -4.01 1.23
C LEU A 256 19.12 -3.91 -0.16
N ALA A 257 18.85 -5.04 -0.83
CA ALA A 257 18.14 -5.05 -2.11
C ALA A 257 16.72 -4.48 -1.99
N GLY A 258 16.00 -4.84 -0.93
CA GLY A 258 14.67 -4.29 -0.65
C GLY A 258 14.71 -2.78 -0.43
N PHE A 259 15.64 -2.29 0.39
CA PHE A 259 15.79 -0.85 0.62
C PHE A 259 16.20 -0.10 -0.65
N GLU A 260 17.20 -0.60 -1.37
CA GLU A 260 17.71 0.01 -2.59
C GLU A 260 16.61 0.17 -3.64
N LYS A 261 15.80 -0.88 -3.84
CA LYS A 261 14.69 -0.85 -4.82
C LYS A 261 13.43 -0.12 -4.33
N SER A 262 13.36 0.22 -3.05
CA SER A 262 12.30 1.09 -2.52
C SER A 262 12.57 2.58 -2.72
N LEU A 263 13.82 2.94 -3.06
CA LEU A 263 14.19 4.31 -3.36
C LEU A 263 13.72 4.72 -4.77
N SER A 264 13.42 6.01 -4.95
CA SER A 264 13.03 6.58 -6.25
C SER A 264 13.56 8.00 -6.41
N ARG A 265 13.62 8.50 -7.65
CA ARG A 265 14.00 9.90 -7.94
C ARG A 265 13.13 10.93 -7.19
N ALA A 266 11.93 10.56 -6.77
CA ALA A 266 11.05 11.44 -6.00
C ALA A 266 11.40 11.51 -4.50
N ALA A 267 12.28 10.63 -4.00
CA ALA A 267 12.58 10.50 -2.58
C ALA A 267 13.18 11.78 -1.96
N TRP A 268 13.89 12.61 -2.74
CA TRP A 268 14.42 13.90 -2.25
C TRP A 268 13.33 14.96 -2.06
N ARG A 269 12.22 14.89 -2.81
CA ARG A 269 11.05 15.76 -2.62
C ARG A 269 10.16 15.27 -1.48
N ASN A 270 10.03 13.94 -1.36
CA ASN A 270 9.19 13.30 -0.36
C ASN A 270 10.00 12.30 0.50
N PRO A 271 10.86 12.77 1.43
CA PRO A 271 11.72 11.89 2.21
C PRO A 271 10.93 10.97 3.15
N SER A 272 11.06 9.66 2.96
CA SER A 272 10.45 8.65 3.83
C SER A 272 11.40 8.22 4.96
N ASN A 273 10.83 7.73 6.08
CA ASN A 273 11.63 7.15 7.16
C ASN A 273 12.45 5.94 6.69
N THR A 274 11.92 5.15 5.75
CA THR A 274 12.62 4.04 5.09
C THR A 274 13.89 4.51 4.38
N ALA A 275 13.80 5.57 3.57
CA ALA A 275 14.94 6.13 2.85
C ALA A 275 16.01 6.69 3.81
N LYS A 276 15.58 7.42 4.85
CA LYS A 276 16.49 7.98 5.88
C LYS A 276 17.21 6.89 6.66
N HIS A 277 16.50 5.86 7.12
CA HIS A 277 17.08 4.74 7.86
C HIS A 277 18.16 4.04 7.05
N TYR A 278 17.89 3.81 5.76
CA TYR A 278 18.82 3.17 4.85
C TYR A 278 20.06 4.02 4.56
N LEU A 279 19.89 5.25 4.07
CA LEU A 279 21.01 6.12 3.68
C LEU A 279 21.90 6.47 4.88
N ASN A 280 21.32 6.74 6.05
CA ASN A 280 22.10 6.95 7.27
C ASN A 280 22.90 5.71 7.65
N GLN A 281 22.32 4.51 7.54
CA GLN A 281 23.08 3.28 7.80
C GLN A 281 24.25 3.12 6.84
N LEU A 282 24.05 3.34 5.54
CA LEU A 282 25.14 3.29 4.56
C LEU A 282 26.26 4.28 4.92
N ALA A 283 25.90 5.50 5.34
CA ALA A 283 26.86 6.51 5.78
C ALA A 283 27.71 6.02 6.96
N THR A 284 27.11 5.35 7.96
CA THR A 284 27.89 4.76 9.07
C THR A 284 28.82 3.62 8.65
N TRP A 285 28.56 2.97 7.51
CA TRP A 285 29.46 1.97 6.92
C TRP A 285 30.49 2.57 5.95
N GLY A 286 30.56 3.90 5.85
CA GLY A 286 31.56 4.62 5.09
C GLY A 286 31.13 5.01 3.68
N TYR A 287 29.86 4.90 3.33
CA TYR A 287 29.33 5.53 2.12
C TYR A 287 29.30 7.04 2.28
N THR A 288 29.77 7.79 1.28
CA THR A 288 29.64 9.26 1.28
C THR A 288 28.35 9.61 0.54
N LEU A 289 27.40 10.22 1.25
CA LEU A 289 26.14 10.67 0.64
C LEU A 289 26.41 11.77 -0.38
N SER A 290 25.74 11.69 -1.53
CA SER A 290 25.67 12.80 -2.48
C SER A 290 24.83 13.95 -1.93
N ASP A 291 24.86 15.10 -2.61
CA ASP A 291 24.06 16.28 -2.23
C ASP A 291 22.56 15.96 -2.21
N VAL A 292 22.05 15.26 -3.23
CA VAL A 292 20.63 14.88 -3.33
C VAL A 292 20.21 13.87 -2.26
N GLU A 293 21.09 12.95 -1.85
CA GLU A 293 20.83 12.02 -0.75
C GLU A 293 20.91 12.71 0.61
N THR A 294 21.74 13.75 0.72
CA THR A 294 21.85 14.59 1.93
C THR A 294 20.56 15.38 2.16
N ILE A 295 19.86 15.81 1.10
CA ILE A 295 18.52 16.41 1.22
C ILE A 295 17.57 15.44 1.95
N ILE A 296 17.59 14.14 1.61
CA ILE A 296 16.72 13.14 2.23
C ILE A 296 17.04 12.98 3.73
N THR A 297 18.32 12.84 4.07
CA THR A 297 18.74 12.55 5.46
C THR A 297 18.64 13.77 6.38
N SER A 298 18.77 14.99 5.83
CA SER A 298 18.63 16.25 6.58
C SER A 298 17.20 16.74 6.75
N HIS A 299 16.25 16.22 5.94
CA HIS A 299 14.86 16.65 5.99
C HIS A 299 14.23 16.41 7.38
N GLY A 300 13.74 17.47 8.01
CA GLY A 300 13.15 17.43 9.37
C GLY A 300 14.15 17.59 10.53
N ASN A 301 15.41 17.96 10.25
CA ASN A 301 16.40 18.30 11.28
C ASN A 301 16.62 19.83 11.43
N THR A 302 15.67 20.65 10.97
CA THR A 302 15.71 22.10 11.09
C THR A 302 15.31 22.51 12.51
N GLU A 303 16.17 23.25 13.22
CA GLU A 303 15.75 24.10 14.35
C GLU A 303 14.54 24.96 13.93
N PRO A 304 13.62 25.29 14.85
CA PRO A 304 12.31 25.84 14.50
C PRO A 304 12.46 27.19 13.80
N GLN A 305 12.26 27.18 12.48
CA GLN A 305 11.96 28.36 11.70
C GLN A 305 10.48 28.28 11.32
N GLU A 306 9.79 29.38 11.58
CA GLU A 306 8.35 29.55 11.48
C GLU A 306 7.78 29.01 10.16
N THR A 307 6.72 28.21 10.30
CA THR A 307 5.98 27.57 9.22
C THR A 307 5.35 28.61 8.30
N VAL A 308 5.81 28.67 7.05
CA VAL A 308 4.99 29.14 5.93
C VAL A 308 4.56 27.92 5.14
N ASN A 309 3.26 27.65 5.19
CA ASN A 309 2.60 26.54 4.51
C ASN A 309 2.50 26.83 3.01
N THR A 310 3.12 25.98 2.18
CA THR A 310 2.75 25.80 0.77
C THR A 310 2.83 24.32 0.44
N GLU A 311 1.69 23.63 0.55
CA GLU A 311 1.50 22.28 0.03
C GLU A 311 1.23 22.36 -1.48
N THR A 312 2.07 21.70 -2.28
CA THR A 312 1.76 21.40 -3.69
C THR A 312 2.19 19.97 -3.96
N SER A 313 1.21 19.08 -4.05
CA SER A 313 1.35 17.68 -4.41
C SER A 313 1.02 17.51 -5.88
N ALA A 314 2.03 17.29 -6.72
CA ALA A 314 1.88 16.76 -8.07
C ALA A 314 2.83 15.57 -8.21
N THR A 315 2.28 14.37 -8.29
CA THR A 315 2.99 13.14 -8.66
C THR A 315 2.99 13.04 -10.18
N ASP A 316 4.04 13.54 -10.82
CA ASP A 316 4.33 13.28 -12.24
C ASP A 316 4.99 11.92 -12.40
N THR A 317 4.39 11.07 -13.23
CA THR A 317 5.01 9.84 -13.73
C THR A 317 5.06 9.97 -15.24
N GLU A 318 6.14 10.55 -15.77
CA GLU A 318 6.39 10.61 -17.22
C GLU A 318 6.79 9.23 -17.74
N THR A 319 6.27 8.86 -18.91
CA THR A 319 6.55 7.58 -19.57
C THR A 319 7.71 7.72 -20.56
N PHE A 320 8.34 6.59 -20.90
CA PHE A 320 9.53 6.52 -21.76
C PHE A 320 9.32 7.11 -23.18
N GLU A 321 8.08 7.10 -23.69
CA GLU A 321 7.74 7.68 -24.99
C GLU A 321 7.72 9.21 -24.96
N ASP A 322 7.36 9.82 -23.82
CA ASP A 322 7.29 11.28 -23.65
C ASP A 322 8.69 11.94 -23.73
N VAL A 323 9.74 11.21 -23.36
CA VAL A 323 11.13 11.72 -23.38
C VAL A 323 11.74 11.68 -24.79
N HIS A 324 11.28 10.78 -25.66
CA HIS A 324 11.87 10.59 -26.99
C HIS A 324 11.25 11.45 -28.10
N GLU A 325 9.99 11.90 -27.97
CA GLU A 325 9.41 12.88 -28.90
C GLU A 325 10.04 14.28 -28.69
N ASP A 326 10.24 14.68 -27.43
CA ASP A 326 10.86 15.97 -27.07
C ASP A 326 12.34 16.07 -27.49
N GLU A 327 13.09 14.95 -27.46
CA GLU A 327 14.48 14.89 -27.90
C GLU A 327 14.61 15.08 -29.43
N GLN A 328 13.64 14.60 -30.21
CA GLN A 328 13.61 14.79 -31.66
C GLN A 328 13.24 16.23 -32.05
N GLU A 329 12.37 16.88 -31.28
CA GLU A 329 12.00 18.28 -31.50
C GLU A 329 13.17 19.24 -31.21
N LEU A 330 13.93 18.98 -30.14
CA LEU A 330 15.15 19.75 -29.82
C LEU A 330 16.28 19.57 -30.85
N ILE A 331 16.47 18.36 -31.38
CA ILE A 331 17.47 18.11 -32.44
C ILE A 331 17.07 18.82 -33.75
N ALA A 332 15.77 18.90 -34.05
CA ALA A 332 15.25 19.59 -35.22
C ALA A 332 15.39 21.12 -35.11
N GLU A 333 15.19 21.71 -33.93
CA GLU A 333 15.40 23.16 -33.71
C GLU A 333 16.90 23.54 -33.71
N GLU A 334 17.79 22.70 -33.19
CA GLU A 334 19.24 22.95 -33.25
C GLU A 334 19.79 22.89 -34.69
N THR A 335 19.26 22.01 -35.55
CA THR A 335 19.67 21.97 -36.96
C THR A 335 19.17 23.19 -37.75
N GLN A 336 17.98 23.72 -37.40
CA GLN A 336 17.43 24.90 -38.05
C GLN A 336 18.17 26.21 -37.67
N TYR A 337 18.76 26.27 -36.48
CA TYR A 337 19.62 27.40 -36.05
C TYR A 337 21.05 27.35 -36.63
N ALA A 338 21.58 26.15 -36.92
CA ALA A 338 22.91 25.99 -37.48
C ALA A 338 23.01 26.31 -38.98
N GLU A 339 21.91 26.20 -39.74
CA GLU A 339 21.86 26.57 -41.17
C GLU A 339 21.57 28.07 -41.42
N ALA A 340 21.25 28.82 -40.37
CA ALA A 340 20.93 30.25 -40.43
C ALA A 340 22.04 31.17 -39.86
N SER A 341 23.22 30.63 -39.52
CA SER A 341 24.45 31.36 -39.16
C SER A 341 25.58 31.09 -40.15
#